data_AF-A0A974SEM7-F1
#
_entry.id   AF-A0A974SEM7-F1
#
_cell.length_a   1.000
_cell.length_b   1.000
_cell.length_c   1.000
_cell.angle_alpha   90.00
_cell.angle_beta   90.00
_cell.angle_gamma   90.00
#
_symmetry.space_group_name_H-M   'P 1'
#
loop_
_entity.id
_entity.type
_entity.pdbx_description
1 polymer ?
#
loop_
_entity_poly.entity_id
_entity_poly.type
_entity_poly.pdbx_seq_one_letter_code
_entity_poly.pdbx_strand_id
1 'polypeptide(L)'
;MIRHESLRSEAFRPVDNLKEKLEMTLTDTLDVLEELSGAGRYDVVIVDTGGIEEQQTQAVLHRCGLLLWVLTGDKNSMHKTGRWLEHCSQPHSGRLQEVQGKSRFVLNFAADANSGGVLPEGVEMDAVLPYISSWAMQHHGELCLNSPQFIFGIQQLCSGIIEPALPRVFTGNGI
;
A
#
# COMPACT_ATOMS: atom_id res chain seq x y z
N MET A 1 -0.68 21.40 1.00
CA MET A 1 -0.58 20.39 -0.07
C MET A 1 0.48 20.82 -1.09
N ILE A 2 1.17 19.86 -1.69
CA ILE A 2 2.06 20.04 -2.83
C ILE A 2 1.35 19.48 -4.06
N ARG A 3 1.27 20.25 -5.13
CA ARG A 3 0.67 19.82 -6.39
C ARG A 3 1.77 19.42 -7.38
N HIS A 4 1.61 18.25 -7.99
CA HIS A 4 2.51 17.70 -9.00
C HIS A 4 1.78 17.67 -10.34
N GLU A 5 1.95 18.71 -11.17
CA GLU A 5 1.24 18.84 -12.45
C GLU A 5 1.51 17.67 -13.42
N SER A 6 2.76 17.17 -13.47
CA SER A 6 3.13 16.04 -14.34
C SER A 6 2.45 14.73 -13.95
N LEU A 7 2.18 14.54 -12.65
CA LEU A 7 1.50 13.36 -12.12
C LEU A 7 -0.02 13.59 -11.96
N ARG A 8 -0.49 14.83 -12.19
CA ARG A 8 -1.86 15.28 -11.93
C ARG A 8 -2.33 14.90 -10.53
N SER A 9 -1.44 14.99 -9.54
CA SER A 9 -1.69 14.57 -8.17
C SER A 9 -1.40 15.68 -7.16
N GLU A 10 -2.04 15.56 -6.00
CA GLU A 10 -1.77 16.40 -4.83
C GLU A 10 -1.30 15.51 -3.68
N ALA A 11 -0.31 16.00 -2.93
CA ALA A 11 0.25 15.30 -1.77
C ALA A 11 0.19 16.18 -0.52
N PHE A 12 -0.10 15.58 0.62
CA PHE A 12 0.12 16.21 1.91
C PHE A 12 1.61 16.19 2.24
N ARG A 13 2.11 17.28 2.83
CA ARG A 13 3.48 17.28 3.33
C ARG A 13 3.55 16.36 4.55
N PRO A 14 4.70 15.72 4.81
CA PRO A 14 4.94 15.08 6.10
C PRO A 14 4.62 16.07 7.22
N VAL A 15 3.96 15.59 8.28
CA VAL A 15 3.59 16.44 9.41
C VAL A 15 4.88 16.88 10.12
N ASP A 16 5.14 18.18 10.13
CA ASP A 16 6.35 18.74 10.76
C ASP A 16 6.34 18.57 12.30
N ASN A 17 5.14 18.46 12.89
CA ASN A 17 4.93 18.29 14.32
C ASN A 17 4.35 16.90 14.64
N LEU A 18 5.19 16.01 15.18
CA LEU A 18 4.77 14.65 15.53
C LEU A 18 3.62 14.61 16.56
N LYS A 19 3.47 15.65 17.40
CA LYS A 19 2.35 15.74 18.34
C LYS A 19 1.00 15.88 17.63
N GLU A 20 0.93 16.66 16.57
CA GLU A 20 -0.30 16.80 15.76
C GLU A 20 -0.68 15.47 15.11
N LYS A 21 0.30 14.67 14.65
CA LYS A 21 0.03 13.32 14.13
C LYS A 21 -0.54 12.41 15.23
N LEU A 22 0.00 12.46 16.45
CA LEU A 22 -0.45 11.62 17.56
C LEU A 22 -1.83 12.02 18.11
N GLU A 23 -2.25 13.26 17.89
CA GLU A 23 -3.55 13.79 18.32
C GLU A 23 -4.69 13.45 17.34
N MET A 24 -4.40 13.07 16.10
CA MET A 24 -5.43 12.64 15.15
C MET A 24 -6.10 11.36 15.63
N THR A 25 -7.39 11.45 15.96
CA THR A 25 -8.17 10.29 16.38
C THR A 25 -8.61 9.44 15.20
N LEU A 26 -9.16 8.25 15.50
CA LEU A 26 -9.85 7.40 14.53
C LEU A 26 -10.93 8.19 13.76
N THR A 27 -11.77 8.94 14.47
CA THR A 27 -12.86 9.73 13.88
C THR A 27 -12.34 10.84 12.99
N ASP A 28 -11.36 11.62 13.45
CA ASP A 28 -10.78 12.71 12.65
C ASP A 28 -10.21 12.17 11.33
N THR A 29 -9.55 11.01 11.38
CA THR A 29 -8.99 10.37 10.18
C THR A 29 -10.10 9.88 9.24
N LEU A 30 -11.18 9.31 9.78
CA LEU A 30 -12.33 8.87 8.97
C LEU A 30 -13.00 10.03 8.26
N ASP A 31 -13.16 11.17 8.93
CA ASP A 31 -13.78 12.37 8.35
C ASP A 31 -12.93 12.93 7.22
N VAL A 32 -11.60 13.00 7.39
CA VAL A 32 -10.69 13.41 6.32
C VAL A 32 -10.77 12.47 5.11
N LEU A 33 -10.81 11.16 5.33
CA LEU A 33 -10.92 10.17 4.24
C LEU A 33 -12.27 10.27 3.52
N GLU A 34 -13.36 10.53 4.24
CA GLU A 34 -14.69 10.75 3.64
C GLU A 34 -14.69 12.00 2.77
N GLU A 35 -14.14 13.11 3.25
CA GLU A 35 -14.06 14.35 2.47
C GLU A 35 -13.22 14.17 1.20
N LEU A 36 -12.08 13.49 1.29
CA LEU A 36 -11.20 13.25 0.15
C LEU A 36 -11.85 12.34 -0.91
N SER A 37 -12.57 11.30 -0.48
CA SER A 37 -13.18 10.32 -1.39
C SER A 37 -14.57 10.75 -1.90
N GLY A 38 -15.37 11.43 -1.08
CA GLY A 38 -16.74 11.84 -1.40
C GLY A 38 -16.84 13.10 -2.26
N ALA A 39 -15.81 13.96 -2.26
CA ALA A 39 -15.83 15.22 -3.02
C ALA A 39 -15.72 15.03 -4.54
N GLY A 40 -15.47 13.82 -5.04
CA GLY A 40 -15.32 13.53 -6.48
C GLY A 40 -14.14 14.22 -7.14
N ARG A 41 -13.19 14.73 -6.33
CA ARG A 41 -12.01 15.48 -6.81
C ARG A 41 -10.84 14.60 -7.18
N TYR A 42 -10.80 13.38 -6.65
CA TYR A 42 -9.72 12.43 -6.84
C TYR A 42 -10.30 11.09 -7.30
N ASP A 43 -9.72 10.53 -8.34
CA ASP A 43 -10.05 9.17 -8.78
C ASP A 43 -9.46 8.11 -7.83
N VAL A 44 -8.32 8.43 -7.21
CA VAL A 44 -7.61 7.57 -6.25
C VAL A 44 -7.04 8.39 -5.10
N VAL A 45 -7.20 7.87 -3.89
CA VAL A 45 -6.50 8.36 -2.69
C VAL A 45 -5.54 7.27 -2.24
N ILE A 46 -4.24 7.56 -2.27
CA ILE A 46 -3.19 6.65 -1.78
C ILE A 46 -2.82 7.10 -0.38
N VAL A 47 -2.90 6.17 0.58
CA VAL A 47 -2.57 6.43 1.98
C VAL A 47 -1.43 5.52 2.40
N ASP A 48 -0.30 6.12 2.75
CA ASP A 48 0.80 5.42 3.41
C ASP A 48 0.44 5.20 4.89
N THR A 49 0.52 3.95 5.33
CA THR A 49 0.10 3.56 6.69
C THR A 49 1.30 3.21 7.54
N GLY A 50 1.24 3.61 8.82
CA GLY A 50 2.25 3.28 9.82
C GLY A 50 2.02 1.94 10.49
N GLY A 51 2.32 1.88 11.79
CA GLY A 51 2.02 0.72 12.61
C GLY A 51 0.52 0.42 12.64
N ILE A 52 0.15 -0.85 12.69
CA ILE A 52 -1.26 -1.23 12.64
C ILE A 52 -2.04 -0.85 13.90
N GLU A 53 -1.34 -0.66 15.02
CA GLU A 53 -1.96 -0.23 16.27
C GLU A 53 -2.34 1.27 16.24
N GLU A 54 -1.83 2.02 15.26
CA GLU A 54 -2.15 3.44 15.08
C GLU A 54 -3.61 3.60 14.67
N GLN A 55 -4.32 4.52 15.33
CA GLN A 55 -5.73 4.80 15.03
C GLN A 55 -5.93 5.24 13.58
N GLN A 56 -4.95 5.94 12.99
CA GLN A 56 -5.00 6.37 11.60
C GLN A 56 -4.97 5.16 10.65
N THR A 57 -4.06 4.20 10.89
CA THR A 57 -4.02 2.94 10.13
C THR A 57 -5.35 2.21 10.22
N GLN A 58 -6.01 2.25 11.38
CA GLN A 58 -7.31 1.62 11.56
C GLN A 58 -8.43 2.32 10.79
N ALA A 59 -8.47 3.65 10.76
CA ALA A 59 -9.39 4.39 9.91
C ALA A 59 -9.21 4.03 8.43
N VAL A 60 -7.95 3.96 7.97
CA VAL A 60 -7.63 3.54 6.60
C VAL A 60 -8.11 2.12 6.33
N LEU A 61 -7.86 1.17 7.24
CA LEU A 61 -8.34 -0.20 7.10
C LEU A 61 -9.87 -0.29 7.07
N HIS A 62 -10.60 0.59 7.75
CA HIS A 62 -12.06 0.63 7.66
C HIS A 62 -12.57 1.16 6.32
N ARG A 63 -11.86 2.09 5.68
CA ARG A 63 -12.35 2.80 4.48
C ARG A 63 -11.72 2.39 3.17
N CYS A 64 -10.54 1.79 3.17
CA CYS A 64 -9.83 1.48 1.94
C CYS A 64 -10.63 0.46 1.10
N GLY A 65 -10.66 0.67 -0.22
CA GLY A 65 -11.20 -0.30 -1.18
C GLY A 65 -10.18 -1.33 -1.64
N LEU A 66 -8.89 -1.01 -1.54
CA LEU A 66 -7.76 -1.88 -1.86
C LEU A 66 -6.68 -1.70 -0.80
N LEU A 67 -6.10 -2.81 -0.33
CA LEU A 67 -5.05 -2.83 0.69
C LEU A 67 -3.84 -3.60 0.17
N LEU A 68 -2.71 -2.91 0.04
CA LEU A 68 -1.46 -3.51 -0.44
C LEU A 68 -0.54 -3.87 0.74
N TRP A 69 -0.25 -5.15 0.90
CA TRP A 69 0.73 -5.69 1.84
C TRP A 69 2.08 -5.78 1.15
N VAL A 70 2.93 -4.77 1.34
CA VAL A 70 4.29 -4.81 0.81
C VAL A 70 5.19 -5.54 1.80
N LEU A 71 5.49 -6.80 1.49
CA LEU A 71 6.26 -7.71 2.33
C LEU A 71 7.70 -7.79 1.87
N THR A 72 8.56 -8.25 2.76
CA THR A 72 9.95 -8.60 2.45
C THR A 72 10.15 -10.08 2.74
N GLY A 73 11.01 -10.76 1.99
CA GLY A 73 11.22 -12.22 2.11
C GLY A 73 11.81 -12.67 3.46
N ASP A 74 12.12 -11.75 4.37
CA ASP A 74 12.66 -12.09 5.68
C ASP A 74 11.58 -12.66 6.63
N LYS A 75 12.05 -13.52 7.55
CA LYS A 75 11.17 -14.23 8.49
C LYS A 75 10.39 -13.30 9.42
N ASN A 76 10.91 -12.13 9.74
CA ASN A 76 10.25 -11.22 10.68
C ASN A 76 9.05 -10.53 10.02
N SER A 77 9.23 -10.06 8.78
CA SER A 77 8.16 -9.49 7.94
C SER A 77 7.02 -10.50 7.74
N MET A 78 7.37 -11.74 7.38
CA MET A 78 6.40 -12.82 7.19
C MET A 78 5.70 -13.21 8.50
N HIS A 79 6.44 -13.35 9.60
CA HIS A 79 5.85 -13.71 10.90
C HIS A 79 4.87 -12.64 11.42
N LYS A 80 5.25 -11.36 11.37
CA LYS A 80 4.38 -10.25 11.77
C LYS A 80 3.10 -10.21 10.95
N THR A 81 3.22 -10.40 9.63
CA THR A 81 2.07 -10.42 8.72
C THR A 81 1.15 -11.61 9.03
N GLY A 82 1.69 -12.81 9.22
CA GLY A 82 0.89 -13.99 9.57
C GLY A 82 0.10 -13.81 10.88
N ARG A 83 0.77 -13.30 11.93
CA ARG A 83 0.11 -12.96 13.20
C ARG A 83 -1.01 -11.94 13.04
N TRP A 84 -0.81 -11.00 12.11
CA TRP A 84 -1.80 -9.98 11.84
C TRP A 84 -3.02 -10.53 11.11
N LEU A 85 -2.81 -11.34 10.07
CA LEU A 85 -3.89 -11.99 9.33
C LEU A 85 -4.70 -12.91 10.24
N GLU A 86 -4.02 -13.63 11.14
CA GLU A 86 -4.66 -14.43 12.18
C GLU A 86 -5.56 -13.54 13.06
N HIS A 87 -5.05 -12.40 13.54
CA HIS A 87 -5.82 -11.47 14.37
C HIS A 87 -7.06 -10.90 13.63
N CYS A 88 -6.91 -10.52 12.36
CA CYS A 88 -8.04 -10.03 11.55
C CYS A 88 -9.06 -11.13 11.23
N SER A 89 -8.63 -12.39 11.16
CA SER A 89 -9.53 -13.51 10.87
C SER A 89 -10.35 -13.96 12.11
N GLN A 90 -10.07 -13.42 13.31
CA GLN A 90 -10.78 -13.81 14.52
C GLN A 90 -12.22 -13.25 14.55
N PRO A 91 -13.25 -14.10 14.79
CA PRO A 91 -14.67 -13.69 14.76
C PRO A 91 -15.07 -12.58 15.74
N HIS A 92 -14.29 -12.39 16.82
CA HIS A 92 -14.57 -11.42 17.89
C HIS A 92 -13.70 -10.16 17.81
N SER A 93 -12.88 -10.01 16.77
CA SER A 93 -11.99 -8.85 16.61
C SER A 93 -12.72 -7.56 16.22
N GLY A 94 -14.02 -7.64 15.88
CA GLY A 94 -14.77 -6.54 15.29
C GLY A 94 -14.26 -6.12 13.89
N ARG A 95 -13.26 -6.83 13.34
CA ARG A 95 -12.59 -6.53 12.08
C ARG A 95 -12.78 -7.65 11.07
N LEU A 96 -14.03 -7.71 10.63
CA LEU A 96 -14.50 -7.94 9.26
C LEU A 96 -13.63 -8.77 8.30
N GLN A 97 -14.23 -9.88 7.89
CA GLN A 97 -14.04 -10.64 6.64
C GLN A 97 -13.71 -9.77 5.41
N GLU A 98 -14.11 -8.50 5.39
CA GLU A 98 -13.82 -7.52 4.34
C GLU A 98 -12.33 -7.22 4.15
N VAL A 99 -11.50 -7.30 5.19
CA VAL A 99 -10.06 -7.04 5.08
C VAL A 99 -9.40 -8.03 4.13
N GLN A 100 -9.76 -9.32 4.21
CA GLN A 100 -9.22 -10.33 3.32
C GLN A 100 -9.59 -10.06 1.86
N GLY A 101 -10.85 -9.71 1.59
CA GLY A 101 -11.33 -9.48 0.21
C GLY A 101 -10.60 -8.36 -0.54
N LYS A 102 -10.18 -7.32 0.19
CA LYS A 102 -9.44 -6.17 -0.36
C LYS A 102 -7.92 -6.27 -0.23
N SER A 103 -7.40 -7.29 0.45
CA SER A 103 -5.96 -7.45 0.64
C SER A 103 -5.30 -8.00 -0.62
N ARG A 104 -4.15 -7.44 -0.98
CA ARG A 104 -3.25 -7.94 -2.02
C ARG A 104 -1.82 -7.92 -1.50
N PHE A 105 -1.09 -9.00 -1.72
CA PHE A 105 0.24 -9.20 -1.18
C PHE A 105 1.30 -9.03 -2.26
N VAL A 106 2.28 -8.18 -1.96
CA VAL A 106 3.37 -7.84 -2.87
C VAL A 106 4.68 -8.18 -2.18
N LEU A 107 5.43 -9.14 -2.73
CA LEU A 107 6.77 -9.43 -2.26
C LEU A 107 7.75 -8.42 -2.84
N ASN A 108 8.35 -7.60 -1.99
CA ASN A 108 9.40 -6.66 -2.34
C ASN A 108 10.79 -7.25 -2.08
N PHE A 109 11.79 -6.70 -2.78
CA PHE A 109 13.20 -7.10 -2.70
C PHE A 109 13.44 -8.59 -3.00
N ALA A 110 12.67 -9.16 -3.92
CA ALA A 110 12.90 -10.54 -4.34
C ALA A 110 14.24 -10.65 -5.08
N ALA A 111 15.15 -11.45 -4.55
CA ALA A 111 16.45 -11.73 -5.17
C ALA A 111 16.32 -12.67 -6.38
N ASP A 112 15.36 -13.60 -6.32
CA ASP A 112 14.96 -14.49 -7.40
C ASP A 112 13.44 -14.84 -7.30
N ALA A 113 12.88 -15.48 -8.32
CA ALA A 113 11.45 -15.87 -8.33
C ALA A 113 11.07 -16.87 -7.22
N ASN A 114 12.05 -17.51 -6.56
CA ASN A 114 11.87 -18.50 -5.49
C ASN A 114 12.23 -17.95 -4.10
N SER A 115 12.59 -16.67 -4.00
CA SER A 115 13.07 -16.04 -2.77
C SER A 115 11.96 -15.67 -1.78
N GLY A 116 10.73 -16.09 -2.08
CA GLY A 116 9.66 -16.08 -1.10
C GLY A 116 10.03 -16.99 0.07
N GLY A 117 10.22 -16.41 1.25
CA GLY A 117 10.18 -17.18 2.49
C GLY A 117 8.88 -17.97 2.61
N VAL A 118 8.79 -18.85 3.60
CA VAL A 118 7.54 -19.60 3.86
C VAL A 118 6.41 -18.59 4.06
N LEU A 119 5.48 -18.55 3.11
CA LEU A 119 4.31 -17.70 3.19
C LEU A 119 3.43 -18.16 4.36
N PRO A 120 2.80 -17.22 5.09
CA PRO A 120 1.77 -17.58 6.05
C PRO A 120 0.68 -18.41 5.36
N GLU A 121 0.11 -19.37 6.09
CA GLU A 121 -0.97 -20.21 5.56
C GLU A 121 -2.15 -19.35 5.09
N GLY A 122 -2.64 -19.61 3.87
CA GLY A 122 -3.71 -18.83 3.24
C GLY A 122 -3.27 -17.51 2.59
N VAL A 123 -1.98 -17.22 2.51
CA VAL A 123 -1.43 -16.06 1.79
C VAL A 123 -0.83 -16.48 0.46
N GLU A 124 -1.35 -15.91 -0.62
CA GLU A 124 -0.75 -15.99 -1.95
C GLU A 124 -0.17 -14.62 -2.34
N MET A 125 0.98 -14.60 -3.02
CA MET A 125 1.55 -13.36 -3.53
C MET A 125 0.87 -12.97 -4.84
N ASP A 126 0.28 -11.77 -4.87
CA ASP A 126 -0.34 -11.20 -6.06
C ASP A 126 0.70 -10.56 -7.00
N ALA A 127 1.84 -10.10 -6.48
CA ALA A 127 2.93 -9.57 -7.27
C ALA A 127 4.30 -9.74 -6.59
N VAL A 128 5.35 -9.68 -7.41
CA VAL A 128 6.74 -9.73 -6.96
C VAL A 128 7.50 -8.56 -7.57
N LEU A 129 8.16 -7.76 -6.73
CA LEU A 129 9.03 -6.66 -7.13
C LEU A 129 10.50 -7.07 -6.97
N PRO A 130 11.34 -6.83 -8.00
CA PRO A 130 12.72 -7.29 -7.99
C PRO A 130 13.57 -6.50 -6.97
N TYR A 131 14.59 -7.16 -6.42
CA TYR A 131 15.68 -6.49 -5.74
C TYR A 131 16.50 -5.67 -6.76
N ILE A 132 16.72 -4.39 -6.46
CA ILE A 132 17.49 -3.48 -7.33
C ILE A 132 18.72 -3.01 -6.57
N SER A 133 19.87 -3.52 -6.96
CA SER A 133 21.15 -3.27 -6.27
C SER A 133 21.57 -1.80 -6.28
N SER A 134 21.16 -1.02 -7.29
CA SER A 134 21.48 0.41 -7.39
C SER A 134 20.82 1.26 -6.30
N TRP A 135 19.81 0.73 -5.59
CA TRP A 135 19.15 1.46 -4.49
C TRP A 135 20.03 1.61 -3.25
N ALA A 136 21.09 0.81 -3.12
CA ALA A 136 22.09 0.97 -2.06
C ALA A 136 23.06 2.14 -2.32
N MET A 137 22.94 2.85 -3.46
CA MET A 137 23.83 3.94 -3.84
C MET A 137 23.33 5.31 -3.36
N GLN A 138 24.24 6.28 -3.20
CA GLN A 138 23.96 7.61 -2.63
C GLN A 138 22.94 8.46 -3.42
N HIS A 139 22.66 8.14 -4.69
CA HIS A 139 21.68 8.85 -5.55
C HIS A 139 20.41 8.03 -5.82
N HIS A 140 19.93 7.29 -4.80
CA HIS A 140 18.80 6.36 -4.91
C HIS A 140 17.58 6.94 -5.66
N GLY A 141 17.06 8.13 -5.31
CA GLY A 141 15.80 8.64 -5.89
C GLY A 141 15.79 8.75 -7.42
N GLU A 142 16.83 9.34 -8.02
CA GLU A 142 16.96 9.48 -9.47
C GLU A 142 17.30 8.15 -10.16
N LEU A 143 18.06 7.27 -9.49
CA LEU A 143 18.42 5.95 -9.99
C LEU A 143 17.23 4.97 -9.95
N CYS A 144 16.34 5.12 -8.97
CA CYS A 144 15.14 4.29 -8.80
C CYS A 144 14.17 4.48 -9.95
N LEU A 145 13.81 5.74 -10.25
CA LEU A 145 12.77 6.07 -11.24
C LEU A 145 13.19 5.72 -12.69
N ASN A 146 14.49 5.65 -12.95
CA ASN A 146 15.04 5.33 -14.27
C ASN A 146 15.45 3.86 -14.42
N SER A 147 15.30 3.03 -13.37
CA SER A 147 15.67 1.61 -13.45
C SER A 147 14.66 0.83 -14.31
N PRO A 148 15.06 0.21 -15.42
CA PRO A 148 14.13 -0.57 -16.25
C PRO A 148 13.47 -1.72 -15.48
N GLN A 149 14.21 -2.32 -14.53
CA GLN A 149 13.70 -3.39 -13.66
C GLN A 149 12.61 -2.88 -12.71
N PHE A 150 12.78 -1.65 -12.19
CA PHE A 150 11.77 -1.02 -11.33
C PHE A 150 10.52 -0.70 -12.13
N ILE A 151 10.69 -0.03 -13.28
CA ILE A 151 9.58 0.36 -14.16
C ILE A 151 8.79 -0.88 -14.57
N PHE A 152 9.48 -1.94 -14.98
CA PHE A 152 8.83 -3.20 -15.34
C PHE A 152 8.05 -3.81 -14.17
N GLY A 153 8.66 -3.90 -12.97
CA GLY A 153 7.98 -4.43 -11.78
C GLY A 153 6.74 -3.62 -11.40
N ILE A 154 6.83 -2.29 -11.44
CA ILE A 154 5.69 -1.40 -11.18
C ILE A 154 4.61 -1.56 -12.26
N GLN A 155 4.98 -1.67 -13.53
CA GLN A 155 4.01 -1.91 -14.61
C GLN A 155 3.27 -3.25 -14.42
N GLN A 156 3.97 -4.31 -14.03
CA GLN A 156 3.34 -5.60 -13.71
C GLN A 156 2.36 -5.46 -12.54
N LEU A 157 2.78 -4.81 -11.45
CA LEU A 157 1.93 -4.53 -10.30
C LEU A 157 0.68 -3.73 -10.70
N CYS A 158 0.84 -2.68 -11.49
CA CYS A 158 -0.27 -1.88 -11.99
C CYS A 158 -1.24 -2.71 -12.83
N SER A 159 -0.72 -3.53 -13.76
CA SER A 159 -1.56 -4.35 -14.63
C SER A 159 -2.27 -5.51 -13.92
N GLY A 160 -1.61 -6.13 -12.94
CA GLY A 160 -2.12 -7.33 -12.25
C GLY A 160 -3.00 -7.02 -11.05
N ILE A 161 -2.76 -5.90 -10.36
CA ILE A 161 -3.47 -5.55 -9.12
C ILE A 161 -4.32 -4.31 -9.29
N ILE A 162 -3.74 -3.23 -9.80
CA ILE A 162 -4.38 -1.91 -9.78
C ILE A 162 -5.47 -1.81 -10.84
N GLU A 163 -5.20 -2.17 -12.09
CA GLU A 163 -6.19 -2.08 -13.17
C GLU A 163 -7.41 -2.98 -12.91
N PRO A 164 -7.30 -4.22 -12.43
CA PRO A 164 -8.48 -5.01 -12.07
C PRO A 164 -9.28 -4.44 -10.90
N ALA A 165 -8.62 -3.82 -9.92
CA ALA A 165 -9.28 -3.26 -8.73
C ALA A 165 -9.88 -1.86 -8.99
N LEU A 166 -9.24 -1.09 -9.86
CA LEU A 166 -9.57 0.30 -10.20
C LEU A 166 -9.57 0.45 -11.73
N PRO A 167 -10.51 -0.21 -12.43
CA PRO A 167 -10.50 -0.27 -13.88
C PRO A 167 -10.65 1.12 -14.48
N ARG A 168 -9.81 1.40 -15.49
CA ARG A 168 -9.81 2.64 -16.28
C ARG A 168 -9.45 3.91 -15.52
N VAL A 169 -9.07 3.80 -14.26
CA VAL A 169 -8.67 4.96 -13.47
C VAL A 169 -7.34 5.52 -13.96
N PHE A 170 -6.38 4.65 -14.28
CA PHE A 170 -5.06 5.07 -14.79
C PHE A 170 -4.93 4.96 -16.31
N THR A 171 -5.70 4.07 -16.94
CA THR A 171 -5.67 3.83 -18.39
C THR A 171 -6.69 4.65 -19.17
N GLY A 172 -7.67 5.25 -18.48
CA GLY A 172 -8.78 6.00 -19.07
C GLY A 172 -9.80 5.10 -19.78
N ASN A 173 -10.91 5.69 -20.22
CA ASN A 173 -11.74 5.05 -21.23
C ASN A 173 -10.95 5.10 -22.54
N GLY A 174 -10.27 3.99 -22.89
CA GLY A 174 -9.71 3.83 -24.23
C GLY A 174 -10.80 4.17 -25.25
N ILE A 175 -10.49 5.14 -26.11
CA ILE A 175 -11.34 5.51 -27.26
C ILE A 175 -11.11 4.46 -28.35
#